data_AF-A0A951SZL0-F1
#
_entry.id   AF-A0A951SZL0-F1
#
_cell.length_a   1.000
_cell.length_b   1.000
_cell.length_c   1.000
_cell.angle_alpha   90.00
_cell.angle_beta   90.00
_cell.angle_gamma   90.00
#
_symmetry.space_group_name_H-M   'P 1'
#
loop_
_entity.id
_entity.type
_entity.pdbx_description
1 polymer ?
#
loop_
_entity_poly.entity_id
_entity_poly.type
_entity_poly.pdbx_seq_one_letter_code
_entity_poly.pdbx_strand_id
1 'polypeptide(L)'
;MKRKLTIFAAIAVVMLCSNSVFAQELPIPVIEGVRAARSGQEASTSLALILLVTLLSLAPALIMMMTSFTKVVIVFDFVRRALALQNMPPNQVLFGLAIFITFFIMAPTFKDFNE
;
A
#
# COMPACT_ATOMS: atom_id res chain seq x y z
N MET A 1 -46.70 8.38 12.57
CA MET A 1 -46.10 7.09 12.12
C MET A 1 -45.62 7.11 10.67
N LYS A 2 -46.33 7.74 9.72
CA LYS A 2 -45.98 7.72 8.28
C LYS A 2 -44.57 8.24 7.94
N ARG A 3 -44.08 9.33 8.57
CA ARG A 3 -42.70 9.87 8.36
C ARG A 3 -41.58 8.93 8.82
N LYS A 4 -41.79 8.17 9.90
CA LYS A 4 -40.79 7.21 10.40
C LYS A 4 -40.67 6.01 9.44
N LEU A 5 -41.78 5.61 8.83
CA LEU A 5 -41.84 4.56 7.82
C LEU A 5 -41.15 4.96 6.51
N THR A 6 -41.33 6.20 6.04
CA THR A 6 -40.61 6.70 4.84
C THR A 6 -39.10 6.80 5.07
N ILE A 7 -38.64 7.16 6.27
CA ILE A 7 -37.21 7.20 6.60
C ILE A 7 -36.62 5.79 6.64
N PHE A 8 -37.33 4.82 7.22
CA PHE A 8 -36.89 3.42 7.24
C PHE A 8 -36.84 2.82 5.83
N ALA A 9 -37.84 3.12 5.00
CA ALA A 9 -37.85 2.73 3.59
C ALA A 9 -36.70 3.39 2.80
N ALA A 10 -36.38 4.66 3.07
CA ALA A 10 -35.25 5.34 2.43
C ALA A 10 -33.90 4.72 2.84
N ILE A 11 -33.72 4.34 4.11
CA ILE A 11 -32.50 3.66 4.58
C ILE A 11 -32.38 2.26 3.98
N ALA A 12 -33.49 1.52 3.87
CA ALA A 12 -33.52 0.22 3.20
C ALA A 12 -33.19 0.34 1.71
N VAL A 13 -33.70 1.37 1.01
CA VAL A 13 -33.38 1.67 -0.39
C VAL A 13 -31.91 2.07 -0.55
N VAL A 14 -31.35 2.84 0.39
CA VAL A 14 -29.91 3.19 0.39
C VAL A 14 -29.03 1.96 0.62
N MET A 15 -29.46 1.02 1.48
CA MET A 15 -28.76 -0.27 1.64
C MET A 15 -28.91 -1.20 0.43
N LEU A 16 -30.06 -1.17 -0.26
CA LEU A 16 -30.29 -1.93 -1.50
C LEU A 16 -29.58 -1.30 -2.72
N CYS A 17 -29.23 -0.01 -2.64
CA CYS A 17 -28.38 0.68 -3.61
C CYS A 17 -26.87 0.49 -3.38
N SER A 18 -26.45 -0.22 -2.32
CA SER A 18 -25.10 -0.77 -2.18
C SER A 18 -24.89 -1.97 -3.12
N ASN A 19 -25.31 -1.82 -4.38
CA ASN A 19 -25.06 -2.81 -5.43
C ASN A 19 -23.56 -2.90 -5.65
N SER A 20 -23.02 -4.05 -5.27
CA SER A 20 -21.78 -4.61 -5.77
C SER A 20 -20.57 -3.70 -5.57
N VAL A 21 -20.01 -3.73 -4.36
CA VAL A 21 -18.54 -3.72 -4.27
C VAL A 21 -18.08 -4.89 -5.13
N PHE A 22 -17.53 -4.58 -6.30
CA PHE A 22 -16.71 -5.52 -7.03
C PHE A 22 -15.68 -6.01 -6.03
N ALA A 23 -15.80 -7.27 -5.61
CA ALA A 23 -14.64 -8.00 -5.18
C ALA A 23 -13.66 -7.81 -6.33
N GLN A 24 -12.60 -7.03 -6.08
CA GLN A 24 -11.49 -6.96 -6.99
C GLN A 24 -10.94 -8.37 -7.00
N GLU A 25 -11.39 -9.17 -7.96
CA GLU A 25 -10.79 -10.43 -8.31
C GLU A 25 -9.38 -10.04 -8.67
N LEU A 26 -8.47 -10.15 -7.71
CA LEU A 26 -7.06 -9.98 -7.92
C LEU A 26 -6.78 -11.00 -9.01
N PRO A 27 -6.49 -10.60 -10.27
CA PRO A 27 -6.05 -11.56 -11.26
C PRO A 27 -4.67 -11.94 -10.74
N ILE A 28 -4.61 -13.00 -9.92
CA ILE A 28 -3.36 -13.55 -9.45
C ILE A 28 -2.67 -13.95 -10.74
N PRO A 29 -1.56 -13.30 -11.13
CA PRO A 29 -0.86 -13.70 -12.32
C PRO A 29 -0.48 -15.16 -12.11
N VAL A 30 -1.13 -16.07 -12.84
CA VAL A 30 -0.82 -17.49 -12.79
C VAL A 30 0.53 -17.62 -13.47
N ILE A 31 1.59 -17.48 -12.68
CA ILE A 31 2.93 -17.82 -13.11
C ILE A 31 2.90 -19.32 -13.40
N GLU A 32 3.04 -19.70 -14.66
CA GLU A 32 2.91 -21.09 -15.13
C GLU A 32 3.86 -22.07 -14.41
N GLY A 33 4.92 -21.53 -13.79
CA GLY A 33 5.87 -22.23 -12.93
C GLY A 33 5.45 -22.41 -11.46
N VAL A 34 4.26 -21.96 -11.04
CA VAL A 34 3.70 -22.14 -9.68
C VAL A 34 2.44 -23.03 -9.73
N ARG A 35 2.45 -24.06 -10.59
CA ARG A 35 1.44 -25.12 -10.57
C ARG A 35 1.79 -26.16 -9.50
N ALA A 36 0.80 -26.94 -9.07
CA ALA A 36 1.03 -28.08 -8.18
C ALA A 36 2.05 -29.02 -8.81
N ALA A 37 3.26 -29.04 -8.24
CA ALA A 37 4.40 -29.76 -8.78
C ALA A 37 4.09 -31.25 -8.90
N ARG A 38 4.21 -31.80 -10.11
CA ARG A 38 4.04 -33.24 -10.35
C ARG A 38 5.37 -34.00 -10.24
N SER A 39 6.48 -33.28 -10.25
CA SER A 39 7.85 -33.78 -10.12
C SER A 39 8.65 -32.99 -9.06
N GLY A 40 9.65 -33.62 -8.43
CA GLY A 40 10.48 -32.96 -7.40
C GLY A 40 11.25 -31.71 -7.89
N GLN A 41 11.54 -31.64 -9.19
CA GLN A 41 12.20 -30.50 -9.84
C GLN A 41 11.26 -29.31 -10.08
N GLU A 42 9.98 -29.57 -10.34
CA GLU A 42 8.96 -28.52 -10.40
C GLU A 42 8.70 -27.92 -9.00
N ALA A 43 8.75 -28.75 -7.95
CA ALA A 43 8.51 -28.31 -6.59
C ALA A 43 9.56 -27.31 -6.08
N SER A 44 10.84 -27.53 -6.41
CA SER A 44 11.93 -26.60 -6.08
C SER A 44 11.82 -25.28 -6.84
N THR A 45 11.37 -25.34 -8.10
CA THR A 45 11.16 -24.15 -8.94
C THR A 45 9.99 -23.32 -8.43
N SER A 46 8.84 -23.94 -8.11
CA SER A 46 7.69 -23.25 -7.51
C SER A 46 8.04 -22.60 -6.17
N LEU A 47 8.81 -23.28 -5.32
CA LEU A 47 9.25 -22.74 -4.03
C LEU A 47 10.19 -21.55 -4.19
N ALA A 48 11.14 -21.62 -5.14
CA ALA A 48 12.05 -20.52 -5.44
C ALA A 48 11.30 -19.27 -5.95
N LEU A 49 10.28 -19.46 -6.80
CA LEU A 49 9.43 -18.37 -7.28
C LEU A 49 8.61 -17.74 -6.16
N ILE A 50 8.05 -18.53 -5.25
CA ILE A 50 7.32 -18.01 -4.08
C ILE A 50 8.25 -17.17 -3.20
N LEU A 51 9.47 -17.64 -2.93
CA LEU A 51 10.47 -16.88 -2.17
C LEU A 51 10.89 -15.59 -2.88
N LEU A 52 11.08 -15.62 -4.20
CA LEU A 52 11.43 -14.44 -4.99
C LEU A 52 10.35 -13.36 -4.90
N VAL A 53 9.08 -13.73 -5.13
CA VAL A 53 7.95 -12.78 -5.07
C VAL A 53 7.77 -12.23 -3.66
N THR A 54 7.98 -13.06 -2.64
CA THR A 54 7.93 -12.63 -1.23
C THR A 54 8.99 -11.56 -0.94
N LEU A 55 10.23 -11.77 -1.38
CA LEU A 55 11.31 -10.79 -1.21
C LEU A 55 11.05 -9.51 -2.01
N LEU A 56 10.56 -9.63 -3.25
CA LEU A 56 10.26 -8.49 -4.11
C LEU A 56 9.12 -7.63 -3.55
N SER A 57 8.12 -8.24 -2.91
CA SER A 57 7.05 -7.51 -2.22
C SER A 57 7.53 -6.75 -0.98
N LEU A 58 8.56 -7.26 -0.29
CA LEU A 58 9.17 -6.62 0.88
C LEU A 58 10.17 -5.52 0.52
N ALA A 59 10.82 -5.66 -0.64
CA ALA A 59 11.82 -4.72 -1.14
C ALA A 59 11.41 -3.22 -1.09
N PRO A 60 10.21 -2.79 -1.55
CA PRO A 60 9.85 -1.37 -1.51
C PRO A 60 9.78 -0.82 -0.08
N ALA A 61 9.27 -1.61 0.87
CA ALA A 61 9.21 -1.19 2.27
C ALA A 61 10.62 -1.12 2.89
N LEU A 62 11.50 -2.07 2.57
CA LEU A 62 12.89 -2.08 3.04
C LEU A 62 13.67 -0.88 2.52
N ILE A 63 13.54 -0.54 1.23
CA ILE A 63 14.19 0.65 0.65
C ILE A 63 13.73 1.92 1.37
N MET A 64 12.45 2.04 1.69
CA MET A 64 11.92 3.18 2.45
C MET A 64 12.48 3.23 3.88
N MET A 65 12.70 2.07 4.53
CA MET A 65 13.29 2.02 5.88
C MET A 65 14.80 2.28 5.90
N MET A 66 15.52 1.86 4.86
CA MET A 66 16.96 2.06 4.74
C MET A 66 17.34 3.49 4.31
N THR A 67 16.38 4.29 3.84
CA THR A 67 16.61 5.67 3.36
C THR A 67 16.23 6.73 4.40
N SER A 68 16.40 8.01 4.04
CA SER A 68 16.04 9.16 4.88
C SER A 68 14.52 9.34 5.05
N PHE A 69 13.69 8.57 4.32
CA PHE A 69 12.23 8.65 4.37
C PHE A 69 11.67 8.58 5.79
N THR A 70 12.08 7.59 6.59
CA THR A 70 11.61 7.43 7.97
C THR A 70 11.86 8.67 8.83
N LYS A 71 13.04 9.30 8.71
CA LYS A 71 13.39 10.51 9.47
C LYS A 71 12.51 11.70 9.06
N VAL A 72 12.29 11.88 7.76
CA VAL A 72 11.47 12.99 7.24
C VAL A 72 10.01 12.86 7.70
N VAL A 73 9.42 11.65 7.62
CA VAL A 73 8.06 11.39 8.10
C VAL A 73 7.91 11.70 9.59
N ILE A 74 8.86 11.27 10.41
CA ILE A 74 8.83 11.52 11.86
C ILE A 74 8.85 13.02 12.17
N VAL A 75 9.70 13.79 11.47
CA VAL A 75 9.77 15.25 11.65
C VAL A 75 8.43 15.89 11.25
N PHE A 76 7.83 15.48 10.13
CA PHE A 76 6.53 16.00 9.72
C PHE A 76 5.39 15.62 10.69
N ASP A 77 5.43 14.41 11.28
CA ASP A 77 4.46 14.00 12.28
C ASP A 77 4.62 14.82 13.58
N PHE A 78 5.85 15.11 13.99
CA PHE A 78 6.11 16.02 15.11
C PHE A 78 5.60 17.43 14.84
N VAL A 79 5.83 17.99 13.65
CA VAL A 79 5.30 19.30 13.26
C VAL A 79 3.78 19.31 13.30
N ARG A 80 3.13 18.26 12.77
CA ARG A 80 1.67 18.15 12.82
C ARG A 80 1.14 18.15 14.24
N ARG A 81 1.74 17.35 15.13
CA ARG A 81 1.36 17.31 16.55
C ARG A 81 1.59 18.65 17.24
N ALA A 82 2.69 19.32 16.92
CA ALA A 82 3.04 20.63 17.48
C ALA A 82 2.04 21.72 17.09
N LEU A 83 1.44 21.65 15.91
CA LEU A 83 0.41 22.60 15.46
C LEU A 83 -0.97 22.38 16.11
N ALA A 84 -1.14 21.34 16.94
CA ALA A 84 -2.41 20.93 17.56
C ALA A 84 -3.58 20.77 16.55
N LEU A 85 -3.27 20.57 15.27
CA LEU A 85 -4.25 20.44 14.21
C LEU A 85 -4.79 19.01 14.17
N GLN A 86 -6.12 18.88 14.24
CA GLN A 86 -6.79 17.59 14.07
C GLN A 86 -6.92 17.27 12.58
N ASN A 87 -6.36 16.13 12.17
CA ASN A 87 -6.52 15.52 10.84
C ASN A 87 -6.06 16.34 9.62
N MET A 88 -5.54 17.54 9.84
CA MET A 88 -4.82 18.33 8.84
C MET A 88 -3.34 18.41 9.23
N PRO A 89 -2.39 18.19 8.30
CA PRO A 89 -2.54 17.68 6.93
C PRO A 89 -2.80 16.16 6.88
N PRO A 90 -3.51 15.63 5.85
CA PRO A 90 -3.81 14.20 5.72
C PRO A 90 -2.53 13.38 5.51
N ASN A 91 -2.50 12.15 6.03
CA ASN A 91 -1.31 11.27 5.99
C ASN A 91 -0.79 11.05 4.56
N GLN A 92 -1.69 10.96 3.58
CA GLN A 92 -1.33 10.77 2.17
C GLN A 92 -0.49 11.94 1.63
N VAL A 93 -0.82 13.18 1.99
CA VAL A 93 -0.06 14.37 1.58
C VAL A 93 1.29 14.40 2.29
N LEU A 94 1.31 14.06 3.58
CA LEU A 94 2.55 14.00 4.36
C LEU A 94 3.53 12.97 3.77
N PHE A 95 3.04 11.79 3.40
CA PHE A 95 3.83 10.76 2.74
C PHE A 95 4.27 11.16 1.34
N GLY A 96 3.40 11.81 0.55
CA GLY A 96 3.77 12.33 -0.76
C GLY A 96 4.92 13.35 -0.67
N LEU A 97 4.82 14.31 0.25
CA LEU A 97 5.88 15.28 0.49
C LEU A 97 7.18 14.61 0.97
N ALA A 98 7.07 13.62 1.86
CA ALA A 98 8.23 12.89 2.36
C ALA A 98 8.98 12.18 1.24
N ILE A 99 8.30 11.52 0.30
CA ILE A 99 8.93 10.83 -0.83
C ILE A 99 9.70 11.82 -1.73
N PHE A 100 9.11 12.97 -2.05
CA PHE A 100 9.79 14.00 -2.85
C PHE A 100 11.05 14.53 -2.17
N ILE A 101 10.95 14.85 -0.88
CA ILE A 101 12.09 15.32 -0.08
C ILE A 101 13.16 14.21 0.02
N THR A 102 12.77 12.94 0.19
CA THR A 102 13.71 11.81 0.22
C THR A 102 14.48 11.67 -1.09
N PHE A 103 13.83 11.75 -2.25
CA PHE A 103 14.54 11.71 -3.54
C PHE A 103 15.53 12.86 -3.68
N PHE A 104 15.17 14.06 -3.23
CA PHE A 104 16.09 15.21 -3.23
C PHE A 104 17.31 14.96 -2.33
N ILE A 105 17.10 14.45 -1.11
CA ILE A 105 18.18 14.14 -0.16
C ILE A 105 19.06 12.99 -0.65
N MET A 106 18.49 11.99 -1.32
CA MET A 106 19.20 10.79 -1.81
C MET A 106 19.81 10.94 -3.20
N ALA A 107 19.60 12.07 -3.89
CA ALA A 107 20.21 12.36 -5.17
C ALA A 107 21.73 12.09 -5.27
N PRO A 108 22.59 12.44 -4.28
CA PRO A 108 24.02 12.13 -4.36
C PRO A 108 24.29 10.63 -4.23
N THR A 109 23.60 9.94 -3.32
CA THR A 109 23.79 8.50 -3.12
C THR A 109 23.46 7.71 -4.38
N PHE A 110 22.44 8.11 -5.14
CA PHE A 110 22.15 7.51 -6.45
C PHE A 110 23.22 7.78 -7.51
N LYS A 111 23.93 8.90 -7.42
CA LYS A 111 25.04 9.22 -8.34
C LYS A 111 26.28 8.39 -8.01
N ASP A 112 26.61 8.27 -6.73
CA ASP A 112 27.76 7.48 -6.25
C ASP A 112 27.69 5.99 -6.64
N PHE A 113 26.49 5.44 -6.86
CA PHE A 113 26.31 4.04 -7.32
C PHE A 113 26.45 3.84 -8.83
N ASN A 114 26.30 4.90 -9.64
CA ASN A 114 26.31 4.83 -11.10
C ASN A 114 27.61 5.40 -11.71
N GLU A 115 28.57 5.76 -10.85
CA GLU A 115 29.96 5.98 -11.21
C GLU A 115 30.78 4.71 -10.94
#